data_AF-A0A8X6QZA3-F1
#
_entry.id   AF-A0A8X6QZA3-F1
#
_cell.length_a   1.000
_cell.length_b   1.000
_cell.length_c   1.000
_cell.angle_alpha   90.00
_cell.angle_beta   90.00
_cell.angle_gamma   90.00
#
_symmetry.space_group_name_H-M   'P 1'
#
loop_
_entity.id
_entity.type
_entity.pdbx_description
1 polymer ?
#
loop_
_entity_poly.entity_id
_entity_poly.type
_entity_poly.pdbx_seq_one_letter_code
_entity_poly.pdbx_strand_id
1 'polypeptide(L)'
;MIYVNVSDWEYLGYLRQNTNKIRKTDGIKVGETVLIEDKNLKRLYWPLGRVTEIFPGKDGITRLVKVKTTSGEKLCPVQCLYSLEINAVSSELLRHPSIERYKKTFSMYEKKSKK
;
A
#
# COMPACT_ATOMS: atom_id res chain seq x y z
N MET A 1 7.90 4.15 25.49
CA MET A 1 7.50 5.12 24.47
C MET A 1 8.62 5.22 23.46
N ILE A 2 8.50 4.59 22.30
CA ILE A 2 9.49 4.71 21.22
C ILE A 2 8.94 5.76 20.26
N TYR A 3 9.56 6.93 20.25
CA TYR A 3 9.33 7.94 19.22
C TYR A 3 9.84 7.37 17.90
N VAL A 4 8.94 7.06 16.97
CA VAL A 4 9.33 6.87 15.57
C VAL A 4 9.47 8.26 14.99
N ASN A 5 10.68 8.81 15.05
CA ASN A 5 11.04 10.05 14.38
C ASN A 5 11.67 9.68 13.03
N VAL A 6 10.83 9.24 12.11
CA VAL A 6 11.15 9.20 10.68
C VAL A 6 10.24 10.25 10.08
N SER A 7 10.81 11.39 9.69
CA SER A 7 10.09 12.51 9.09
C SER A 7 9.07 11.99 8.08
N ASP A 8 7.77 12.17 8.36
CA ASP A 8 6.63 11.62 7.60
C ASP A 8 6.72 11.86 6.08
N TRP A 9 7.53 12.84 5.67
CA TRP A 9 7.83 13.18 4.29
C TRP A 9 8.63 12.13 3.52
N GLU A 10 9.65 11.51 4.13
CA GLU A 10 10.55 10.58 3.43
C GLU A 10 9.84 9.26 3.10
N TYR A 11 9.00 8.78 4.03
CA TYR A 11 8.20 7.57 3.82
C TYR A 11 7.21 7.73 2.67
N LEU A 12 6.51 8.88 2.59
CA LEU A 12 5.62 9.19 1.47
C LEU A 12 6.38 9.34 0.14
N GLY A 13 7.58 9.91 0.17
CA GLY A 13 8.49 9.98 -0.98
C GLY A 13 8.89 8.60 -1.49
N TYR A 14 9.20 7.68 -0.57
CA TYR A 14 9.50 6.28 -0.88
C TYR A 14 8.28 5.55 -1.46
N LEU A 15 7.09 5.73 -0.88
CA LEU A 15 5.84 5.18 -1.41
C LEU A 15 5.59 5.63 -2.84
N ARG A 16 5.80 6.91 -3.18
CA ARG A 16 5.64 7.43 -4.55
C ARG A 16 6.62 6.79 -5.55
N GLN A 17 7.85 6.53 -5.14
CA GLN A 17 8.84 5.86 -5.99
C GLN A 17 8.50 4.38 -6.18
N ASN A 18 7.99 3.72 -5.15
CA ASN A 18 7.63 2.31 -5.20
C ASN A 18 6.31 2.07 -5.93
N THR A 19 5.31 2.95 -5.79
CA THR A 19 4.05 2.86 -6.55
C THR A 19 4.28 3.03 -8.05
N ASN A 20 5.21 3.88 -8.48
CA ASN A 20 5.59 3.98 -9.89
C ASN A 20 6.26 2.70 -10.44
N LYS A 21 6.95 1.92 -9.59
CA LYS A 21 7.50 0.61 -9.95
C LYS A 21 6.40 -0.46 -9.98
N ILE A 22 5.53 -0.51 -8.97
CA ILE A 22 4.40 -1.45 -8.87
C ILE A 22 3.40 -1.23 -10.03
N ARG A 23 3.16 0.02 -10.42
CA ARG A 23 2.37 0.38 -11.62
C ARG A 23 2.94 -0.16 -12.93
N LYS A 24 4.25 -0.43 -13.00
CA LYS A 24 4.91 -0.99 -14.18
C LYS A 24 4.94 -2.53 -14.18
N THR A 25 4.87 -3.18 -13.01
CA THR A 25 5.12 -4.62 -12.90
C THR A 25 3.89 -5.45 -12.51
N ASP A 26 2.95 -4.92 -11.72
CA ASP A 26 1.87 -5.74 -11.13
C ASP A 26 0.45 -5.14 -11.21
N GLY A 27 0.31 -3.86 -11.55
CA GLY A 27 -0.99 -3.19 -11.66
C GLY A 27 -1.77 -3.13 -10.33
N ILE A 28 -2.85 -2.33 -10.29
CA ILE A 28 -3.78 -2.29 -9.15
C ILE A 28 -4.74 -3.47 -9.25
N LYS A 29 -5.05 -4.12 -8.12
CA LYS A 29 -5.95 -5.28 -8.04
C LYS A 29 -7.20 -4.99 -7.19
N VAL A 30 -8.31 -5.68 -7.49
CA VAL A 30 -9.51 -5.62 -6.65
C VAL A 30 -9.18 -6.21 -5.27
N GLY A 31 -9.66 -5.54 -4.22
CA GLY A 31 -9.40 -5.91 -2.84
C GLY A 31 -8.16 -5.25 -2.24
N GLU A 32 -7.34 -4.56 -3.04
CA GLU A 32 -6.11 -3.91 -2.60
C GLU A 32 -6.39 -2.63 -1.80
N THR A 33 -5.58 -2.42 -0.76
CA THR A 33 -5.63 -1.24 0.10
C THR A 33 -4.76 -0.12 -0.44
N VAL A 34 -5.36 1.04 -0.68
CA VAL A 34 -4.75 2.18 -1.36
C VAL A 34 -5.00 3.49 -0.60
N LEU A 35 -3.98 4.35 -0.56
CA LEU A 35 -4.14 5.76 -0.20
C LEU A 35 -4.57 6.55 -1.44
N ILE A 36 -5.55 7.43 -1.28
CA ILE A 36 -6.15 8.16 -2.40
C ILE A 36 -5.76 9.63 -2.30
N GLU A 37 -5.04 10.13 -3.29
CA GLU A 37 -4.68 11.54 -3.38
C GLU A 37 -5.91 12.43 -3.51
N ASP A 38 -6.00 13.39 -2.59
CA ASP A 38 -6.99 14.46 -2.60
C ASP A 38 -6.26 15.80 -2.53
N LYS A 39 -6.43 16.63 -3.56
CA LYS A 39 -5.74 17.92 -3.67
C LYS A 39 -6.23 18.94 -2.64
N ASN A 40 -7.41 18.75 -2.08
CA ASN A 40 -7.99 19.64 -1.08
C ASN A 40 -7.53 19.30 0.34
N LEU A 41 -6.89 18.14 0.52
CA LEU A 41 -6.42 17.67 1.81
C LEU A 41 -4.88 17.68 1.85
N LYS A 42 -4.32 17.98 3.02
CA LYS A 42 -2.89 17.71 3.24
C LYS A 42 -2.66 16.21 3.09
N ARG A 43 -1.47 15.80 2.64
CA ARG A 43 -1.13 14.40 2.37
C ARG A 43 -1.42 13.45 3.53
N LEU A 44 -1.22 13.91 4.77
CA LEU A 44 -1.50 13.13 5.99
C LEU A 44 -2.98 12.75 6.13
N TYR A 45 -3.87 13.51 5.51
CA TYR A 45 -5.32 13.34 5.57
C TYR A 45 -5.88 12.74 4.28
N TRP A 46 -5.02 12.26 3.37
CA TRP A 46 -5.50 11.54 2.20
C TRP A 46 -6.29 10.31 2.63
N PRO A 47 -7.51 10.10 2.08
CA PRO A 47 -8.35 9.02 2.52
C PRO A 47 -7.75 7.67 2.14
N LEU A 48 -7.85 6.74 3.08
CA LEU A 48 -7.60 5.33 2.86
C LEU A 48 -8.83 4.68 2.23
N GLY A 49 -8.63 3.82 1.25
CA GLY A 49 -9.71 3.06 0.65
C GLY A 49 -9.28 1.68 0.19
N ARG A 50 -10.29 0.87 -0.15
CA ARG A 50 -10.11 -0.45 -0.74
C ARG A 50 -10.66 -0.44 -2.16
N VAL A 51 -9.90 -0.98 -3.11
CA VAL A 51 -10.34 -1.11 -4.49
C VAL A 51 -11.47 -2.14 -4.55
N THR A 52 -12.62 -1.76 -5.09
CA THR A 52 -13.78 -2.65 -5.24
C THR A 52 -14.00 -3.09 -6.68
N GLU A 53 -13.69 -2.22 -7.66
CA GLU A 53 -13.85 -2.52 -9.09
C GLU A 53 -12.77 -1.83 -9.94
N ILE A 54 -12.48 -2.40 -11.10
CA ILE A 54 -11.45 -1.94 -12.03
C ILE A 54 -12.06 -1.71 -13.40
N PHE A 55 -11.75 -0.57 -14.03
CA PHE A 55 -12.24 -0.20 -15.36
C PHE A 55 -11.06 -0.06 -16.35
N PRO A 56 -10.79 -1.10 -17.16
CA PRO A 56 -9.81 -1.02 -18.23
C PRO A 56 -10.30 -0.17 -19.40
N GLY A 57 -9.37 0.50 -20.08
CA GLY A 57 -9.63 1.17 -21.36
C GLY A 57 -9.76 0.18 -22.52
N LYS A 58 -10.00 0.70 -23.73
CA LYS A 58 -10.10 -0.12 -24.96
C LYS A 58 -8.81 -0.90 -25.29
N ASP A 59 -7.68 -0.41 -24.80
CA ASP A 59 -6.34 -1.02 -24.92
C ASP A 59 -6.01 -1.98 -23.77
N GLY A 60 -6.97 -2.29 -22.89
CA GLY A 60 -6.76 -3.16 -21.72
C GLY A 60 -6.05 -2.50 -20.55
N ILE A 61 -5.61 -1.23 -20.67
CA ILE A 61 -4.89 -0.53 -19.60
C ILE A 61 -5.89 0.05 -18.60
N THR A 62 -5.75 -0.34 -17.33
CA THR A 62 -6.54 0.21 -16.22
C THR A 62 -6.22 1.68 -15.99
N ARG A 63 -7.23 2.53 -16.14
CA ARG A 63 -7.12 3.98 -15.88
C ARG A 63 -7.97 4.46 -14.72
N LEU A 64 -9.09 3.78 -14.47
CA LEU A 64 -10.07 4.17 -13.47
C LEU A 64 -10.40 2.96 -12.60
N VAL A 65 -10.60 3.20 -11.31
CA VAL A 65 -11.07 2.18 -10.37
C VAL A 65 -12.12 2.76 -9.44
N LYS A 66 -12.98 1.89 -8.91
CA LYS A 66 -13.88 2.23 -7.81
C LYS A 66 -13.17 1.90 -6.50
N VAL A 67 -13.15 2.86 -5.59
CA VAL A 67 -12.59 2.69 -4.24
C VAL A 67 -13.67 2.96 -3.21
N LYS A 68 -13.72 2.11 -2.20
CA LYS A 68 -14.56 2.28 -1.02
C LYS A 68 -13.74 2.85 0.12
N THR A 69 -14.16 4.00 0.63
CA THR A 69 -13.63 4.66 1.82
C THR A 69 -14.68 4.63 2.93
N THR A 70 -14.33 5.13 4.11
CA THR A 70 -15.28 5.31 5.22
C THR A 70 -16.41 6.29 4.87
N SER A 71 -16.15 7.25 3.98
CA SER A 71 -17.11 8.27 3.56
C SER A 71 -18.00 7.82 2.40
N GLY A 72 -17.76 6.64 1.82
CA GLY A 72 -18.52 6.12 0.69
C GLY A 72 -17.64 5.60 -0.45
N GLU A 73 -18.24 5.40 -1.61
CA GLU A 73 -17.54 4.92 -2.79
C GLU A 73 -17.27 6.07 -3.77
N LYS A 74 -16.09 6.07 -4.37
CA LYS A 74 -15.75 7.04 -5.42
C LYS A 74 -14.96 6.39 -6.54
N LEU A 75 -15.10 6.96 -7.74
CA LEU A 75 -14.26 6.63 -8.87
C LEU A 75 -12.99 7.47 -8.80
N CYS A 76 -11.84 6.83 -8.96
CA CYS A 76 -10.54 7.47 -8.88
C CYS A 76 -9.65 7.02 -10.03
N PRO A 77 -8.94 7.94 -10.71
CA PRO A 77 -7.89 7.58 -11.62
C PRO A 77 -6.79 6.79 -10.90
N VAL A 78 -6.26 5.76 -11.55
CA VAL A 78 -5.14 4.95 -11.00
C VAL A 78 -3.95 5.82 -10.59
N GLN A 79 -3.70 6.90 -11.33
CA GLN A 79 -2.61 7.84 -11.05
C GLN A 79 -2.73 8.53 -9.68
N CYS A 80 -3.94 8.62 -9.11
CA CYS A 80 -4.20 9.20 -7.79
C CYS A 80 -4.13 8.16 -6.67
N LEU A 81 -3.80 6.90 -6.96
CA LEU A 81 -3.77 5.82 -5.97
C LEU A 81 -2.36 5.38 -5.64
N TYR A 82 -2.12 5.20 -4.35
CA TYR A 82 -0.86 4.72 -3.80
C TYR A 82 -1.12 3.44 -3.04
N SER A 83 -0.70 2.30 -3.60
CA SER A 83 -0.72 1.00 -2.94
C SER A 83 0.04 1.07 -1.62
N LEU A 84 -0.61 0.64 -0.54
CA LEU A 84 0.00 0.53 0.78
C LEU A 84 0.41 -0.91 1.12
N GLU A 85 -0.10 -1.88 0.36
CA GLU A 85 0.32 -3.26 0.48
C GLU A 85 1.72 -3.40 -0.12
N ILE A 86 2.69 -3.64 0.77
CA ILE A 86 3.93 -4.27 0.37
C ILE A 86 3.50 -5.68 0.00
N ASN A 87 3.42 -6.00 -1.30
CA ASN A 87 3.28 -7.37 -1.77
C ASN A 87 4.52 -8.13 -1.31
N ALA A 88 4.43 -8.66 -0.08
CA ALA A 88 5.55 -9.15 0.69
C ALA A 88 5.93 -10.56 0.26
N VAL A 89 6.11 -10.80 -1.05
CA VAL A 89 6.98 -11.88 -1.54
C VAL A 89 7.45 -11.50 -2.95
N SER A 90 8.51 -10.69 -3.05
CA SER A 90 9.50 -11.05 -4.07
C SER A 90 10.24 -12.26 -3.50
N SER A 91 10.36 -13.34 -4.26
CA SER A 91 11.13 -14.54 -3.87
C SER A 91 12.56 -14.19 -3.40
N GLU A 92 13.04 -13.01 -3.77
CA GLU A 92 14.31 -12.41 -3.38
C GLU A 92 14.33 -11.87 -1.93
N LEU A 93 13.27 -11.22 -1.45
CA LEU A 93 13.20 -10.74 -0.07
C LEU A 93 13.06 -11.89 0.93
N LEU A 94 12.31 -12.95 0.60
CA LEU A 94 12.23 -14.16 1.44
C LEU A 94 13.58 -14.87 1.59
N ARG A 95 14.52 -14.65 0.67
CA ARG A 95 15.90 -15.16 0.73
C ARG A 95 16.84 -14.27 1.53
N HIS A 96 16.41 -13.08 1.95
CA HIS A 96 17.28 -12.16 2.68
C HIS A 96 17.47 -12.63 4.14
N PRO A 97 18.72 -12.72 4.64
CA PRO A 97 19.02 -13.25 5.98
C PRO A 97 18.29 -12.53 7.13
N SER A 98 17.89 -11.26 6.93
CA SER A 98 17.15 -10.49 7.94
C SER A 98 15.70 -10.96 8.15
N ILE A 99 15.07 -11.65 7.18
CA ILE A 99 13.70 -12.18 7.33
C ILE A 99 13.66 -13.31 8.38
N GLU A 100 14.72 -14.11 8.48
CA GLU A 100 14.81 -15.18 9.48
C GLU A 100 14.84 -14.62 10.91
N ARG A 101 15.54 -13.49 11.10
CA ARG A 101 15.52 -12.73 12.35
C ARG A 101 14.11 -12.25 12.70
N TYR A 102 13.36 -11.74 11.72
CA TYR A 102 11.98 -11.27 11.92
C TYR A 102 11.02 -12.41 12.29
N LYS A 103 11.14 -13.58 11.63
CA LYS A 103 10.37 -14.80 11.95
C LYS A 103 10.62 -15.26 13.39
N LYS A 104 11.88 -15.23 13.84
CA LYS A 104 12.27 -15.62 15.21
C LYS A 104 11.68 -14.65 16.24
N THR A 105 11.75 -13.34 15.99
CA THR A 105 11.15 -12.35 16.89
C THR A 105 9.63 -12.46 16.95
N PHE A 106 8.94 -12.67 15.82
CA PHE A 106 7.47 -12.80 15.81
C PHE A 106 7.00 -14.03 16.60
N SER A 107 7.66 -15.17 16.43
CA SER A 107 7.39 -16.39 17.22
C SER A 107 7.64 -16.18 18.73
N MET A 108 8.65 -15.38 19.09
CA MET A 108 8.90 -15.01 20.49
C MET A 108 7.79 -14.14 21.08
N TYR A 109 7.27 -13.18 20.31
CA TYR A 109 6.14 -12.34 20.73
C TYR A 109 4.84 -13.14 20.89
N GLU A 110 4.49 -14.02 19.95
CA GLU A 110 3.29 -14.87 20.05
C GLU A 110 3.32 -15.80 21.27
N LYS A 111 4.49 -16.39 21.56
CA LYS A 111 4.66 -17.26 22.74
C LYS A 111 4.53 -16.48 24.05
N LYS A 112 4.91 -15.20 24.07
CA LYS A 112 4.82 -14.33 25.24
C LYS A 112 3.38 -13.83 25.49
N SER A 113 2.54 -13.77 24.46
CA SER A 113 1.13 -13.37 24.59
C SER A 113 0.20 -14.50 25.04
N LYS A 114 0.68 -15.76 25.02
CA LYS A 114 -0.08 -16.96 25.42
C LYS A 114 0.29 -17.45 26.84
N LYS A 115 0.95 -16.62 27.63
CA LYS A 115 1.39 -16.91 29.00
C LYS A 115 1.01 -15.73 29.89
#